data_AF-A0A0C4DK77-F1
#
_entry.id   AF-A0A0C4DK77-F1
#
_cell.length_a   1.000
_cell.length_b   1.000
_cell.length_c   1.000
_cell.angle_alpha   90.00
_cell.angle_beta   90.00
_cell.angle_gamma   90.00
#
_symmetry.space_group_name_H-M   'P 1'
#
loop_
_entity.id
_entity.type
_entity.pdbx_description
1 polymer ?
#
loop_
_entity_poly.entity_id
_entity_poly.type
_entity_poly.pdbx_seq_one_letter_code
_entity_poly.pdbx_strand_id
1 'polypeptide(L)'
;DGSQTPPLDGLIVYICHFLIQRDRAVYGDDADEFVPERWLGDTNTHADDEGVGGGDEKHQHQGNGNAIPASAWRPFERGPRNCIGQELANIEFRVILACTLARYDFEKVGLGEAVKDAAGNPVLNARGYYESKSELFNTMEVTAKPADGTMMRVRLSEKARSQG
;
A
#
# COMPACT_ATOMS: atom_id res chain seq x y z
N ASP A 1 -23.28 1.76 35.86
CA ASP A 1 -22.80 0.54 35.17
C ASP A 1 -21.27 0.47 35.14
N GLY A 2 -20.62 0.44 36.32
CA GLY A 2 -19.35 -0.28 36.59
C GLY A 2 -18.07 -0.03 35.77
N SER A 3 -18.05 0.69 34.65
CA SER A 3 -16.83 0.87 33.86
C SER A 3 -15.94 1.94 34.50
N GLN A 4 -15.01 1.53 35.35
CA GLN A 4 -13.92 2.41 35.75
C GLN A 4 -12.92 2.49 34.60
N THR A 5 -12.84 3.66 33.95
CA THR A 5 -11.74 3.95 33.04
C THR A 5 -10.44 3.95 33.85
N PRO A 6 -9.44 3.12 33.53
CA PRO A 6 -8.18 3.11 34.27
C PRO A 6 -7.52 4.49 34.19
N PRO A 7 -6.79 4.94 35.24
CA PRO A 7 -6.04 6.18 35.17
C PRO A 7 -4.95 6.06 34.10
N LEU A 8 -5.06 6.84 33.03
CA LEU A 8 -4.11 6.86 31.91
C LEU A 8 -3.07 7.98 32.04
N ASP A 9 -3.10 8.74 33.13
CA ASP A 9 -2.18 9.85 33.36
C ASP A 9 -0.73 9.35 33.35
N GLY A 10 0.09 9.94 32.49
CA GLY A 10 1.49 9.56 32.30
C GLY A 10 1.73 8.36 31.38
N LEU A 11 0.68 7.72 30.84
CA LEU A 11 0.82 6.68 29.83
C LEU A 11 0.90 7.27 28.42
N ILE A 12 1.73 6.65 27.58
CA ILE A 12 1.79 6.93 26.15
C ILE A 12 1.07 5.80 25.41
N VAL A 13 0.02 6.16 24.68
CA VAL A 13 -0.65 5.23 23.76
C VAL A 13 0.07 5.28 22.42
N TYR A 14 0.51 4.12 21.95
CA TYR A 14 1.18 3.98 20.66
C TYR A 14 0.33 3.18 19.68
N ILE A 15 0.09 3.75 18.50
CA ILE A 15 -0.64 3.08 17.43
C ILE A 15 0.35 2.28 16.59
N CYS A 16 0.18 0.96 16.54
CA CYS A 16 1.00 0.08 15.72
C CYS A 16 0.42 -0.08 14.32
N HIS A 17 0.64 0.91 13.46
CA HIS A 17 0.17 0.91 12.06
C HIS A 17 0.57 -0.35 11.29
N PHE A 18 1.78 -0.87 11.55
CA PHE A 18 2.30 -2.07 10.89
C PHE A 18 1.41 -3.31 11.14
N LEU A 19 0.97 -3.50 12.39
CA LEU A 19 0.11 -4.62 12.76
C LEU A 19 -1.33 -4.41 12.28
N ILE A 20 -1.87 -3.20 12.44
CA ILE A 20 -3.24 -2.90 12.01
C ILE A 20 -3.40 -3.15 10.50
N GLN A 21 -2.48 -2.66 9.68
CA GLN A 21 -2.54 -2.80 8.22
C GLN A 21 -2.10 -4.19 7.71
N ARG A 22 -1.82 -5.14 8.60
CA ARG A 22 -1.50 -6.55 8.30
C ARG A 22 -2.36 -7.53 9.10
N ASP A 23 -3.41 -7.05 9.75
CA ASP A 23 -4.29 -7.90 10.53
C ASP A 23 -5.02 -8.86 9.58
N ARG A 24 -4.73 -10.15 9.70
CA ARG A 24 -5.36 -11.20 8.88
C ARG A 24 -6.86 -11.31 9.13
N ALA A 25 -7.36 -10.87 10.28
CA ALA A 25 -8.81 -10.78 10.52
C ALA A 25 -9.48 -9.73 9.63
N VAL A 26 -8.75 -8.70 9.20
CA VAL A 26 -9.24 -7.65 8.29
C VAL A 26 -8.89 -7.96 6.84
N TYR A 27 -7.61 -8.28 6.58
CA TYR A 27 -7.05 -8.39 5.24
C TYR A 27 -7.04 -9.83 4.70
N GLY A 28 -7.38 -10.84 5.51
CA GLY A 28 -7.35 -12.24 5.11
C GLY A 28 -5.95 -12.86 5.18
N ASP A 29 -5.82 -14.09 4.70
CA ASP A 29 -4.56 -14.85 4.73
C ASP A 29 -3.45 -14.23 3.86
N ASP A 30 -3.83 -13.37 2.90
CA ASP A 30 -2.95 -12.64 1.99
C ASP A 30 -2.61 -11.22 2.48
N ALA A 31 -2.77 -10.93 3.78
CA ALA A 31 -2.49 -9.62 4.38
C ALA A 31 -1.05 -9.12 4.17
N ASP A 32 -0.11 -10.05 4.01
CA ASP A 32 1.31 -9.76 3.79
C ASP A 32 1.67 -9.64 2.28
N GLU A 33 0.68 -9.83 1.40
CA GLU A 33 0.87 -9.87 -0.06
C GLU A 33 0.43 -8.57 -0.73
N PHE A 34 1.07 -8.24 -1.86
CA PHE A 34 0.68 -7.10 -2.68
C PHE A 34 -0.52 -7.45 -3.57
N VAL A 35 -1.73 -7.11 -3.09
CA VAL A 35 -3.01 -7.36 -3.77
C VAL A 35 -3.71 -6.04 -4.09
N PRO A 36 -3.35 -5.35 -5.20
CA PRO A 36 -3.95 -4.06 -5.54
C PRO A 36 -5.45 -4.17 -5.83
N GLU A 37 -5.91 -5.33 -6.32
CA GLU A 37 -7.32 -5.63 -6.62
C GLU A 37 -8.22 -5.52 -5.39
N ARG A 38 -7.64 -5.59 -4.18
CA ARG A 38 -8.32 -5.39 -2.90
C ARG A 38 -9.07 -4.05 -2.83
N TRP A 39 -8.59 -3.05 -3.55
CA TRP A 39 -9.08 -1.67 -3.51
C TRP A 39 -9.91 -1.27 -4.73
N LEU A 40 -10.26 -2.22 -5.60
CA LEU A 40 -11.14 -1.96 -6.73
C LEU A 40 -12.60 -1.89 -6.27
N GLY A 41 -13.38 -1.01 -6.90
CA GLY A 41 -14.78 -0.77 -6.56
C GLY A 41 -14.99 0.58 -5.89
N ASP A 42 -16.11 0.73 -5.17
CA ASP A 42 -16.46 1.95 -4.44
C ASP A 42 -15.83 1.92 -3.03
N THR A 43 -14.50 2.07 -2.99
CA THR A 43 -13.72 2.10 -1.74
C THR A 43 -13.20 3.50 -1.48
N ASN A 44 -13.59 4.11 -0.35
CA ASN A 44 -13.05 5.39 0.08
C ASN A 44 -11.82 5.17 0.98
N THR A 45 -10.65 5.59 0.51
CA THR A 45 -9.38 5.45 1.24
C THR A 45 -8.94 6.73 1.96
N HIS A 46 -9.84 7.70 2.10
CA HIS A 46 -9.54 9.00 2.70
C HIS A 46 -9.50 8.95 4.23
N ALA A 47 -8.69 9.81 4.87
CA ALA A 47 -8.46 9.75 6.32
C ALA A 47 -9.65 10.24 7.16
N ASP A 48 -10.51 11.09 6.57
CA ASP A 48 -11.73 11.60 7.20
C ASP A 48 -12.96 10.70 6.97
N ASP A 49 -12.75 9.53 6.36
CA ASP A 49 -13.83 8.59 6.13
C ASP A 49 -14.35 8.07 7.47
N GLU A 50 -15.47 8.62 7.94
CA GLU A 50 -15.95 8.38 9.31
C GLU A 50 -16.51 6.96 9.57
N GLY A 51 -16.18 5.97 8.73
CA GLY A 51 -16.61 4.58 8.85
C GLY A 51 -16.49 4.05 10.29
N VAL A 52 -17.66 3.93 10.93
CA VAL A 52 -17.96 3.53 12.31
C VAL A 52 -17.68 4.58 13.40
N GLY A 53 -18.59 5.56 13.47
CA GLY A 53 -18.86 6.38 14.68
C GLY A 53 -20.34 6.47 15.06
N GLY A 54 -21.26 5.80 14.36
CA GLY A 54 -22.68 5.83 14.70
C GLY A 54 -23.50 4.84 13.90
N GLY A 55 -23.93 3.75 14.55
CA GLY A 55 -25.17 3.01 14.31
C GLY A 55 -25.44 2.31 12.98
N ASP A 56 -24.89 2.75 11.85
CA ASP A 56 -25.35 2.32 10.53
C ASP A 56 -24.26 1.56 9.77
N GLU A 57 -24.51 0.29 9.51
CA GLU A 57 -23.67 -0.70 8.83
C GLU A 57 -23.41 -0.40 7.33
N LYS A 58 -23.63 0.84 6.86
CA LYS A 58 -23.73 1.20 5.43
C LYS A 58 -22.47 1.80 4.81
N HIS A 59 -21.39 1.99 5.57
CA HIS A 59 -20.11 2.53 5.07
C HIS A 59 -18.96 1.53 5.26
N GLN A 60 -19.22 0.29 4.83
CA GLN A 60 -18.22 -0.75 4.72
C GLN A 60 -17.60 -0.66 3.32
N HIS A 61 -16.27 -0.48 3.24
CA HIS A 61 -15.55 -0.51 1.96
C HIS A 61 -15.61 -1.93 1.40
N GLN A 62 -16.44 -2.15 0.38
CA GLN A 62 -16.49 -3.42 -0.34
C GLN A 62 -15.25 -3.55 -1.22
N GLY A 63 -14.15 -3.98 -0.63
CA GLY A 63 -13.08 -4.67 -1.37
C GLY A 63 -13.60 -6.04 -1.82
N ASN A 64 -12.97 -6.60 -2.86
CA ASN A 64 -13.41 -7.79 -3.61
C ASN A 64 -13.47 -9.08 -2.75
N GLY A 65 -14.39 -9.14 -1.77
CA GLY A 65 -14.67 -10.31 -0.93
C GLY A 65 -14.85 -10.03 0.57
N ASN A 66 -14.34 -8.92 1.12
CA ASN A 66 -14.52 -8.55 2.54
C ASN A 66 -14.57 -7.03 2.71
N ALA A 67 -15.47 -6.57 3.59
CA ALA A 67 -15.54 -5.18 4.00
C ALA A 67 -14.30 -4.78 4.81
N ILE A 68 -13.44 -3.89 4.26
CA ILE A 68 -12.30 -3.36 5.03
C ILE A 68 -12.82 -2.20 5.88
N PRO A 69 -12.72 -2.25 7.22
CA PRO A 69 -13.15 -1.14 8.05
C PRO A 69 -12.31 0.11 7.77
N ALA A 70 -12.93 1.29 7.73
CA ALA A 70 -12.23 2.57 7.58
C ALA A 70 -11.14 2.77 8.64
N SER A 71 -11.32 2.18 9.83
CA SER A 71 -10.35 2.21 10.92
C SER A 71 -9.09 1.39 10.68
N ALA A 72 -9.09 0.45 9.71
CA ALA A 72 -7.96 -0.44 9.44
C ALA A 72 -6.98 0.13 8.41
N TRP A 73 -7.46 0.93 7.45
CA TRP A 73 -6.59 1.63 6.49
C TRP A 73 -6.12 2.97 7.05
N ARG A 74 -4.84 3.04 7.45
CA ARG A 74 -4.30 4.18 8.24
C ARG A 74 -3.01 4.82 7.68
N PRO A 75 -2.84 5.04 6.36
CA PRO A 75 -1.59 5.57 5.81
C PRO A 75 -1.35 7.06 6.08
N PHE A 76 -2.42 7.84 6.25
CA PHE A 76 -2.37 9.30 6.48
C PHE A 76 -2.79 9.67 7.91
N GLU A 77 -2.90 8.67 8.78
CA GLU A 77 -3.45 8.80 10.16
C GLU A 77 -4.89 9.38 10.14
N ARG A 78 -5.55 9.64 11.28
CA ARG A 78 -6.98 9.99 11.34
C ARG A 78 -7.30 10.84 12.57
N GLY A 79 -8.38 11.62 12.46
CA GLY A 79 -8.87 12.46 13.54
C GLY A 79 -8.17 13.82 13.50
N PRO A 80 -8.16 14.59 14.61
CA PRO A 80 -7.67 15.97 14.62
C PRO A 80 -6.19 16.15 14.24
N ARG A 81 -5.43 15.05 14.11
CA ARG A 81 -4.01 15.02 13.76
C ARG A 81 -3.72 14.33 12.43
N ASN A 82 -4.76 14.05 11.63
CA ASN A 82 -4.60 13.46 10.31
C ASN A 82 -3.72 14.32 9.40
N CYS A 83 -3.16 13.69 8.36
CA CYS A 83 -2.30 14.37 7.41
C CYS A 83 -3.11 15.37 6.58
N ILE A 84 -2.92 16.67 6.84
CA ILE A 84 -3.47 17.75 6.00
C ILE A 84 -2.99 17.70 4.54
N GLY A 85 -1.88 17.01 4.28
CA GLY A 85 -1.29 16.85 2.95
C GLY A 85 -1.81 15.65 2.16
N GLN A 86 -2.77 14.87 2.65
CA GLN A 86 -3.26 13.66 1.99
C GLN A 86 -3.69 13.93 0.53
N GLU A 87 -4.48 14.99 0.31
CA GLU A 87 -5.00 15.32 -1.01
C GLU A 87 -3.90 15.70 -2.00
N LEU A 88 -2.96 16.54 -1.55
CA LEU A 88 -1.82 16.90 -2.37
C LEU A 88 -0.96 15.67 -2.70
N ALA A 89 -0.66 14.83 -1.70
CA ALA A 89 0.15 13.62 -1.88
C ALA A 89 -0.50 12.65 -2.88
N ASN A 90 -1.81 12.45 -2.80
CA ASN A 90 -2.55 11.60 -3.73
C ASN A 90 -2.53 12.14 -5.16
N ILE A 91 -2.70 13.45 -5.35
CA ILE A 91 -2.65 14.09 -6.67
C ILE A 91 -1.25 13.98 -7.27
N GLU A 92 -0.22 14.36 -6.50
CA GLU A 92 1.17 14.30 -6.96
C GLU A 92 1.56 12.86 -7.35
N PHE A 93 1.21 11.87 -6.53
CA PHE A 93 1.50 10.48 -6.81
C PHE A 93 0.84 10.01 -8.11
N ARG A 94 -0.44 10.35 -8.34
CA ARG A 94 -1.15 10.02 -9.59
C ARG A 94 -0.50 10.67 -10.81
N VAL A 95 -0.08 11.93 -10.71
CA VAL A 95 0.61 12.63 -11.81
C VAL A 95 1.97 12.00 -12.09
N ILE A 96 2.76 11.71 -11.05
CA ILE A 96 4.06 11.04 -11.19
C ILE A 96 3.88 9.69 -11.88
N LEU A 97 2.93 8.87 -11.45
CA LEU A 97 2.65 7.58 -12.09
C LEU A 97 2.24 7.75 -13.56
N ALA A 98 1.32 8.66 -13.85
CA ALA A 98 0.86 8.90 -15.22
C ALA A 98 2.00 9.35 -16.15
N CYS A 99 2.86 10.26 -15.68
CA CYS A 99 3.98 10.78 -16.45
C CYS A 99 5.11 9.76 -16.63
N THR A 100 5.38 8.95 -15.60
CA THR A 100 6.51 8.00 -15.62
C THR A 100 6.16 6.71 -16.35
N LEU A 101 5.03 6.07 -16.00
CA LEU A 101 4.63 4.79 -16.60
C LEU A 101 4.24 4.91 -18.08
N ALA A 102 3.75 6.08 -18.52
CA ALA A 102 3.46 6.30 -19.94
C ALA A 102 4.73 6.42 -20.80
N ARG A 103 5.84 6.85 -20.20
CA ARG A 103 7.05 7.28 -20.92
C ARG A 103 8.21 6.29 -20.81
N TYR A 104 8.25 5.49 -19.74
CA TYR A 104 9.39 4.65 -19.44
C TYR A 104 9.00 3.21 -19.15
N ASP A 105 9.85 2.29 -19.59
CA ASP A 105 9.85 0.90 -19.17
C ASP A 105 10.85 0.73 -18.02
N PHE A 106 10.40 0.10 -16.94
CA PHE A 106 11.18 -0.16 -15.73
C PHE A 106 11.47 -1.65 -15.58
N GLU A 107 12.71 -1.98 -15.25
CA GLU A 107 13.14 -3.34 -14.95
C GLU A 107 13.88 -3.35 -13.60
N LYS A 108 13.38 -4.10 -12.61
CA LYS A 108 14.04 -4.26 -11.31
C LYS A 108 15.36 -5.00 -11.47
N VAL A 109 16.43 -4.46 -10.88
CA VAL A 109 17.77 -5.07 -10.85
C VAL A 109 18.31 -5.09 -9.41
N GLY A 110 19.16 -6.05 -9.06
CA GLY A 110 19.67 -6.19 -7.69
C GLY A 110 18.74 -6.99 -6.78
N LEU A 111 18.47 -6.51 -5.56
CA LEU A 111 17.55 -7.23 -4.65
C LEU A 111 16.13 -7.24 -5.24
N GLY A 112 15.44 -8.38 -5.17
CA GLY A 112 14.11 -8.51 -5.79
C GLY A 112 14.11 -8.55 -7.33
N GLU A 113 15.26 -8.69 -7.99
CA GLU A 113 15.32 -8.88 -9.45
C GLU A 113 14.55 -10.15 -9.88
N ALA A 114 13.80 -10.05 -10.98
CA ALA A 114 13.02 -11.17 -11.50
C ALA A 114 13.93 -12.33 -12.00
N VAL A 115 13.52 -13.56 -11.70
CA VAL A 115 14.04 -14.77 -12.34
C VAL A 115 13.63 -14.73 -13.81
N LYS A 116 14.56 -15.13 -14.69
CA LYS A 116 14.34 -15.17 -16.13
C LYS A 116 14.56 -16.56 -16.69
N ASP A 117 13.77 -16.94 -17.68
CA ASP A 117 13.95 -18.18 -18.43
C ASP A 117 15.18 -18.11 -19.37
N ALA A 118 15.44 -19.20 -20.10
CA ALA A 118 16.54 -19.26 -21.06
C ALA A 118 16.42 -18.26 -22.23
N ALA A 119 15.22 -17.75 -22.51
CA ALA A 119 14.95 -16.74 -23.52
C ALA A 119 15.03 -15.30 -22.94
N GLY A 120 15.23 -15.14 -21.63
CA GLY A 120 15.34 -13.86 -20.95
C GLY A 120 14.01 -13.26 -20.50
N ASN A 121 12.91 -14.00 -20.57
CA ASN A 121 11.59 -13.53 -20.12
C ASN A 121 11.43 -13.75 -18.61
N PRO A 122 10.76 -12.83 -17.88
CA PRO A 122 10.44 -13.05 -16.48
C PRO A 122 9.59 -14.31 -16.26
N VAL A 123 9.95 -15.11 -15.26
CA VAL A 123 9.19 -16.30 -14.86
C VAL A 123 8.09 -15.89 -13.89
N LEU A 124 6.88 -16.42 -14.08
CA LEU A 124 5.76 -16.21 -13.16
C LEU A 124 5.69 -17.35 -12.13
N ASN A 125 5.44 -16.99 -10.88
CA ASN A 125 5.09 -17.95 -9.84
C ASN A 125 3.63 -18.44 -9.99
N ALA A 126 3.22 -19.39 -9.15
CA ALA A 126 1.88 -19.99 -9.18
C ALA A 126 0.72 -18.98 -9.00
N ARG A 127 1.01 -17.77 -8.52
CA ARG A 127 0.04 -16.69 -8.28
C ARG A 127 -0.01 -15.66 -9.41
N GLY A 128 0.83 -15.81 -10.44
CA GLY A 128 0.90 -14.87 -11.57
C GLY A 128 1.76 -13.64 -11.33
N TYR A 129 2.62 -13.64 -10.31
CA TYR A 129 3.63 -12.58 -10.10
C TYR A 129 5.01 -13.02 -10.57
N TYR A 130 5.88 -12.08 -10.91
CA TYR A 130 7.27 -12.42 -11.22
C TYR A 130 7.96 -13.08 -10.03
N GLU A 131 8.56 -14.24 -10.27
CA GLU A 131 9.42 -14.89 -9.30
C GLU A 131 10.69 -14.06 -9.13
N SER A 132 11.12 -13.81 -7.89
CA SER A 132 12.30 -13.00 -7.58
C SER A 132 13.50 -13.88 -7.19
N LYS A 133 14.69 -13.43 -7.58
CA LYS A 133 15.97 -14.07 -7.22
C LYS A 133 16.32 -13.92 -5.74
N SER A 134 15.73 -12.94 -5.08
CA SER A 134 15.97 -12.57 -3.68
C SER A 134 14.81 -11.74 -3.14
N GLU A 135 14.72 -11.62 -1.82
CA GLU A 135 13.76 -10.72 -1.18
C GLU A 135 14.29 -9.28 -1.15
N LEU A 136 13.38 -8.33 -1.41
CA LEU A 136 13.60 -6.92 -1.14
C LEU A 136 12.82 -6.57 0.13
N PHE A 137 13.53 -6.09 1.15
CA PHE A 137 12.95 -5.70 2.42
C PHE A 137 13.13 -4.20 2.65
N ASN A 138 12.36 -3.65 3.58
CA ASN A 138 12.50 -2.26 3.99
C ASN A 138 13.49 -2.14 5.15
N THR A 139 14.34 -1.12 5.11
CA THR A 139 15.01 -0.60 6.29
C THR A 139 14.08 0.38 6.99
N MET A 140 13.98 0.26 8.32
CA MET A 140 13.15 1.14 9.13
C MET A 140 13.97 2.37 9.51
N GLU A 141 13.76 3.46 8.77
CA GLU A 141 14.12 4.81 9.20
C GLU A 141 12.85 5.54 9.68
N VAL A 142 12.84 6.88 9.69
CA VAL A 142 11.62 7.68 9.95
C VAL A 142 10.49 7.30 8.97
N THR A 143 10.84 6.86 7.75
CA THR A 143 9.92 6.27 6.78
C THR A 143 10.49 4.94 6.27
N ALA A 144 9.62 4.05 5.78
CA ALA A 144 10.05 2.80 5.17
C ALA A 144 10.82 3.08 3.88
N LYS A 145 12.05 2.57 3.78
CA LYS A 145 12.88 2.67 2.57
C LYS A 145 13.33 1.29 2.12
N PRO A 146 13.26 0.97 0.82
CA PRO A 146 13.78 -0.30 0.31
C PRO A 146 15.29 -0.41 0.54
N ALA A 147 15.76 -1.57 1.00
CA ALA A 147 17.14 -1.77 1.45
C ALA A 147 18.20 -1.51 0.37
N ASP A 148 17.85 -1.67 -0.91
CA ASP A 148 18.72 -1.38 -2.04
C ASP A 148 18.42 -0.04 -2.72
N GLY A 149 17.50 0.76 -2.18
CA GLY A 149 17.05 2.02 -2.81
C GLY A 149 16.17 1.82 -4.04
N THR A 150 15.66 0.60 -4.28
CA THR A 150 14.87 0.22 -5.46
C THR A 150 15.65 0.43 -6.75
N MET A 151 16.80 -0.25 -6.88
CA MET A 151 17.61 -0.16 -8.10
C MET A 151 16.83 -0.68 -9.31
N MET A 152 16.75 0.17 -10.34
CA MET A 152 16.01 -0.08 -11.58
C MET A 152 16.88 0.21 -12.80
N ARG A 153 16.69 -0.58 -13.87
CA ARG A 153 17.07 -0.20 -15.22
C ARG A 153 15.87 0.47 -15.89
N VAL A 154 16.09 1.65 -16.46
CA VAL A 154 15.03 2.48 -17.05
C VAL A 154 15.33 2.74 -18.52
N ARG A 155 14.32 2.61 -19.38
CA ARG A 155 14.41 2.92 -20.82
C ARG A 155 13.18 3.71 -21.24
N LEU A 156 13.27 4.51 -22.31
CA LEU A 156 12.07 5.09 -22.92
C LEU A 156 11.18 3.96 -23.46
N SER A 157 9.87 4.07 -23.25
CA SER A 157 8.89 3.13 -23.80
C SER A 157 8.86 3.21 -25.33
N GLU A 158 8.45 2.13 -26.00
CA GLU A 158 8.36 2.11 -27.46
C GLU A 158 7.49 3.25 -28.00
N LYS A 159 6.35 3.49 -27.35
CA LYS A 159 5.44 4.60 -27.66
C LYS A 159 6.10 5.97 -27.51
N ALA A 160 6.93 6.16 -26.48
CA ALA A 160 7.63 7.43 -26.27
C ALA A 160 8.75 7.64 -27.32
N ARG A 161 9.40 6.57 -27.77
CA ARG A 161 10.42 6.65 -28.83
C ARG A 161 9.83 6.97 -30.20
N SER A 162 8.61 6.53 -30.49
CA SER A 162 7.93 6.79 -31.76
C SER A 162 7.30 8.19 -31.88
N GLN A 163 7.33 8.99 -30.81
CA GLN A 163 6.77 10.35 -30.77
C GLN A 163 7.85 11.45 -30.76
N GLY A 164 9.12 11.08 -30.88
CA GLY A 164 10.28 11.98 -30.87
C GLY A 164 10.91 12.20 -32.23
#